data_AF-A0A9P6T913-F1
#
_entry.id   AF-A0A9P6T913-F1
#
_cell.length_a   1.000
_cell.length_b   1.000
_cell.length_c   1.000
_cell.angle_alpha   90.00
_cell.angle_beta   90.00
_cell.angle_gamma   90.00
#
_symmetry.space_group_name_H-M   'P 1'
#
loop_
_entity.id
_entity.type
_entity.pdbx_description
1 polymer ?
#
loop_
_entity_poly.entity_id
_entity_poly.type
_entity_poly.pdbx_seq_one_letter_code
_entity_poly.pdbx_strand_id
1 'polypeptide(L)'
;MCSTDPDFQHLKFTPQEWEGLSQFHNFLKPFSVFTSQYPDQAYDQLDTHPAIKIAIQPMMDKLRLYRDAALRKPVYLCAVMLDPCQKMNNICPNLITKTEAHNLLSSECERLCGDNPFQLHHPDQPGSEGTSESDPWALTGAATDPFDIQDEVNSYLTAPIVYKNTHILDWWRLNATQFPNLAIASRAILAVPATSVPSECTFSAGSRICDNLRGSLKAGTIAAQVCLGSWLNFFDSSGI
;
A
#
# COMPACT_ATOMS: atom_id res chain seq x y z
N MET A 1 6.91 -44.89 -0.39
CA MET A 1 5.60 -45.50 -0.10
C MET A 1 4.53 -44.56 -0.65
N CYS A 2 3.74 -44.98 -1.64
CA CYS A 2 2.59 -44.20 -2.13
C CYS A 2 1.58 -44.03 -1.00
N SER A 3 1.09 -42.80 -0.79
CA SER A 3 0.04 -42.51 0.19
C SER A 3 -1.22 -43.32 -0.11
N THR A 4 -1.76 -44.03 0.87
CA THR A 4 -3.04 -44.78 0.78
C THR A 4 -4.28 -43.88 0.89
N ASP A 5 -4.09 -42.56 0.86
CA ASP A 5 -5.14 -41.58 1.01
C ASP A 5 -6.00 -41.47 -0.27
N PRO A 6 -7.32 -41.75 -0.19
CA PRO A 6 -8.23 -41.76 -1.35
C PRO A 6 -8.30 -40.42 -2.09
N ASP A 7 -8.06 -39.30 -1.42
CA ASP A 7 -8.16 -37.96 -2.03
C ASP A 7 -7.04 -37.69 -3.05
N PHE A 8 -5.90 -38.38 -2.92
CA PHE A 8 -4.72 -38.18 -3.76
C PHE A 8 -4.52 -39.26 -4.83
N GLN A 9 -5.43 -40.24 -4.93
CA GLN A 9 -5.31 -41.37 -5.88
C GLN A 9 -5.35 -40.94 -7.36
N HIS A 10 -5.96 -39.80 -7.66
CA HIS A 10 -6.03 -39.26 -9.02
C HIS A 10 -4.74 -38.54 -9.45
N LEU A 11 -3.86 -38.20 -8.51
CA LEU A 11 -2.58 -37.53 -8.77
C LEU A 11 -1.50 -38.59 -9.00
N LYS A 12 -1.16 -38.82 -10.27
CA LYS A 12 -0.10 -39.77 -10.66
C LYS A 12 1.29 -39.15 -10.45
N PHE A 13 1.78 -39.15 -9.23
CA PHE A 13 3.13 -38.68 -8.93
C PHE A 13 4.19 -39.75 -9.23
N THR A 14 5.31 -39.30 -9.79
CA THR A 14 6.55 -40.06 -9.92
C THR A 14 7.17 -40.34 -8.55
N PRO A 15 8.06 -41.35 -8.42
CA PRO A 15 8.75 -41.63 -7.16
C PRO A 15 9.53 -40.42 -6.62
N GLN A 16 10.10 -39.59 -7.51
CA GLN A 16 10.85 -38.39 -7.14
C GLN A 16 9.94 -37.28 -6.59
N GLU A 17 8.74 -37.13 -7.15
CA GLU A 17 7.73 -36.18 -6.64
C GLU A 17 7.20 -36.62 -5.27
N TRP A 18 7.02 -37.93 -5.05
CA TRP A 18 6.64 -38.47 -3.73
C TRP A 18 7.70 -38.21 -2.66
N GLU A 19 8.97 -38.31 -3.03
CA GLU A 19 10.08 -37.96 -2.15
C GLU A 19 10.07 -36.47 -1.80
N GLY A 20 9.88 -35.60 -2.80
CA GLY A 20 9.73 -34.15 -2.61
C GLY A 20 8.54 -33.79 -1.71
N LEU A 21 7.38 -34.41 -1.92
CA LEU A 21 6.20 -34.24 -1.08
C LEU A 21 6.42 -34.70 0.36
N SER A 22 7.14 -35.80 0.55
CA SER A 22 7.48 -36.29 1.89
C SER A 22 8.43 -35.33 2.63
N GLN A 23 9.40 -34.76 1.92
CA GLN A 23 10.28 -33.73 2.46
C GLN A 23 9.50 -32.47 2.83
N PHE A 24 8.58 -32.02 1.96
CA PHE A 24 7.75 -30.85 2.19
C PHE A 24 6.77 -31.05 3.36
N HIS A 25 6.15 -32.23 3.47
CA HIS A 25 5.31 -32.59 4.60
C HIS A 25 6.11 -32.57 5.91
N ASN A 26 7.29 -33.18 5.95
CA ASN A 26 8.13 -33.19 7.15
C ASN A 26 8.61 -31.79 7.53
N PHE A 27 8.88 -30.92 6.54
CA PHE A 27 9.23 -29.52 6.77
C PHE A 27 8.04 -28.71 7.32
N LEU A 28 6.83 -28.91 6.78
CA LEU A 28 5.64 -28.15 7.18
C LEU A 28 4.95 -28.67 8.46
N LYS A 29 5.13 -29.94 8.80
CA LYS A 29 4.49 -30.59 9.95
C LYS A 29 4.67 -29.81 11.26
N PRO A 30 5.87 -29.32 11.61
CA PRO A 30 6.04 -28.52 12.82
C PRO A 30 5.27 -27.19 12.81
N PHE A 31 5.04 -26.58 11.64
CA PHE A 31 4.25 -25.34 11.51
C PHE A 31 2.76 -25.63 11.66
N SER A 32 2.27 -26.72 11.07
CA SER A 32 0.87 -27.15 11.21
C SER A 32 0.49 -27.52 12.65
N VAL A 33 1.39 -28.23 13.35
CA VAL A 33 1.22 -28.53 14.77
C VAL A 33 1.22 -27.24 15.60
N PHE A 34 2.11 -26.30 15.26
CA PHE A 34 2.17 -25.00 15.93
C PHE A 34 0.89 -24.18 15.72
N THR A 35 0.40 -24.03 14.48
CA THR A 35 -0.81 -23.22 14.20
C THR A 35 -2.11 -23.84 14.72
N SER A 36 -2.17 -25.16 14.89
CA SER A 36 -3.34 -25.85 15.44
C SER A 36 -3.40 -25.82 16.99
N GLN A 37 -2.26 -25.65 17.66
CA GLN A 37 -2.18 -25.65 19.13
C GLN A 37 -2.29 -24.25 19.77
N TYR A 38 -2.12 -23.18 19.01
CA TYR A 38 -2.06 -21.81 19.55
C TYR A 38 -3.01 -20.80 18.86
N PRO A 39 -4.35 -20.98 18.86
CA PRO A 39 -5.24 -19.95 18.34
C PRO A 39 -5.33 -18.70 19.24
N ASP A 40 -5.23 -18.85 20.57
CA ASP A 40 -5.65 -17.81 21.53
C ASP A 40 -4.72 -17.61 22.76
N GLN A 41 -3.52 -18.20 22.80
CA GLN A 41 -2.57 -18.01 23.92
C GLN A 41 -1.39 -17.12 23.52
N ALA A 42 -0.88 -16.34 24.49
CA ALA A 42 0.30 -15.50 24.31
C ALA A 42 1.48 -16.32 23.78
N TYR A 43 2.20 -15.76 22.80
CA TYR A 43 3.32 -16.38 22.07
C TYR A 43 4.59 -16.58 22.91
N ASP A 44 4.46 -16.98 24.16
CA ASP A 44 5.61 -17.30 25.01
C ASP A 44 6.33 -18.52 24.40
N GLN A 45 7.66 -18.41 24.24
CA GLN A 45 8.57 -19.44 23.71
C GLN A 45 8.61 -19.64 22.18
N LEU A 46 7.93 -18.78 21.40
CA LEU A 46 7.99 -18.80 19.93
C LEU A 46 9.43 -18.75 19.38
N ASP A 47 10.27 -17.93 19.99
CA ASP A 47 11.70 -17.74 19.69
C ASP A 47 12.55 -19.00 19.94
N THR A 48 12.10 -19.89 20.83
CA THR A 48 12.83 -21.11 21.19
C THR A 48 12.43 -22.34 20.39
N HIS A 49 11.31 -22.28 19.65
CA HIS A 49 10.73 -23.43 18.96
C HIS A 49 11.65 -23.96 17.83
N PRO A 50 11.93 -25.27 17.76
CA PRO A 50 12.90 -25.83 16.81
C PRO A 50 12.52 -25.61 15.34
N ALA A 51 11.23 -25.61 15.01
CA ALA A 51 10.76 -25.30 13.65
C ALA A 51 11.10 -23.87 13.23
N ILE A 52 10.97 -22.93 14.17
CA ILE A 52 11.22 -21.52 13.94
C ILE A 52 12.72 -21.30 13.81
N LYS A 53 13.54 -21.96 14.64
CA LYS A 53 15.00 -21.94 14.51
C LYS A 53 15.50 -22.44 13.15
N ILE A 54 14.86 -23.46 12.57
CA ILE A 54 15.23 -23.99 11.25
C ILE A 54 14.77 -23.04 10.13
N ALA A 55 13.58 -22.46 10.24
CA ALA A 55 13.01 -21.61 9.18
C ALA A 55 13.36 -20.13 9.28
N ILE A 56 13.88 -19.64 10.41
CA ILE A 56 14.14 -18.21 10.61
C ILE A 56 15.12 -17.67 9.57
N GLN A 57 16.18 -18.42 9.25
CA GLN A 57 17.17 -17.95 8.27
C GLN A 57 16.60 -17.91 6.85
N PRO A 58 15.98 -19.00 6.31
CA PRO A 58 15.27 -18.93 5.04
C PRO A 58 14.17 -17.85 4.98
N MET A 59 13.43 -17.65 6.07
CA MET A 59 12.38 -16.63 6.16
C MET A 59 12.99 -15.23 6.13
N MET A 60 14.06 -14.98 6.89
CA MET A 60 14.79 -13.71 6.85
C MET A 60 15.37 -13.45 5.46
N ASP A 61 15.95 -14.45 4.81
CA ASP A 61 16.50 -14.30 3.45
C ASP A 61 15.40 -13.99 2.44
N LYS A 62 14.23 -14.61 2.59
CA LYS A 62 13.04 -14.28 1.79
C LYS A 62 12.53 -12.87 2.05
N LEU A 63 12.47 -12.44 3.31
CA LEU A 63 12.05 -11.09 3.69
C LEU A 63 13.04 -10.04 3.16
N ARG A 64 14.34 -10.31 3.23
CA ARG A 64 15.39 -9.45 2.65
C ARG A 64 15.21 -9.32 1.15
N LEU A 65 14.98 -10.43 0.43
CA LEU A 65 14.70 -10.40 -1.01
C LEU A 65 13.50 -9.51 -1.34
N TYR A 66 12.38 -9.66 -0.63
CA TYR A 66 11.19 -8.83 -0.86
C TYR A 66 11.41 -7.37 -0.51
N ARG A 67 12.08 -7.09 0.61
CA ARG A 67 12.45 -5.74 1.03
C ARG A 67 13.34 -5.09 -0.03
N ASP A 68 14.41 -5.74 -0.46
CA ASP A 68 15.35 -5.19 -1.43
C ASP A 68 14.64 -4.97 -2.79
N ALA A 69 13.70 -5.84 -3.15
CA ALA A 69 12.84 -5.65 -4.31
C ALA A 69 11.89 -4.45 -4.19
N ALA A 70 11.29 -4.24 -3.02
CA ALA A 70 10.46 -3.09 -2.74
C ALA A 70 11.28 -1.80 -2.77
N LEU A 71 12.46 -1.78 -2.13
CA LEU A 71 13.33 -0.60 -2.06
C LEU A 71 13.90 -0.16 -3.41
N ARG A 72 13.89 -1.03 -4.43
CA ARG A 72 14.17 -0.64 -5.83
C ARG A 72 13.10 0.26 -6.45
N LYS A 73 11.91 0.35 -5.84
CA LYS A 73 10.82 1.20 -6.33
C LYS A 73 10.82 2.53 -5.54
N PRO A 74 10.82 3.69 -6.22
CA PRO A 74 10.94 4.99 -5.57
C PRO A 74 9.77 5.25 -4.61
N VAL A 75 8.57 4.77 -4.94
CA VAL A 75 7.33 4.99 -4.17
C VAL A 75 7.46 4.63 -2.68
N TYR A 76 8.12 3.53 -2.32
CA TYR A 76 8.23 3.12 -0.92
C TYR A 76 9.19 3.99 -0.14
N LEU A 77 10.33 4.34 -0.74
CA LEU A 77 11.29 5.26 -0.12
C LEU A 77 10.68 6.65 0.04
N CYS A 78 10.03 7.16 -1.01
CA CYS A 78 9.36 8.45 -0.96
C CYS A 78 8.22 8.46 0.07
N ALA A 79 7.40 7.41 0.16
CA ALA A 79 6.34 7.33 1.17
C ALA A 79 6.89 7.46 2.60
N VAL A 80 8.02 6.81 2.91
CA VAL A 80 8.65 6.94 4.23
C VAL A 80 9.23 8.34 4.45
N MET A 81 9.88 8.92 3.45
CA MET A 81 10.43 10.27 3.54
C MET A 81 9.33 11.32 3.71
N LEU A 82 8.18 11.13 3.06
CA LEU A 82 7.01 12.00 3.11
C LEU A 82 6.15 11.80 4.37
N ASP A 83 6.51 10.86 5.25
CA ASP A 83 5.93 10.80 6.59
C ASP A 83 6.65 11.83 7.49
N PRO A 84 5.97 12.92 7.90
CA PRO A 84 6.60 13.98 8.68
C PRO A 84 6.98 13.53 10.10
N CYS A 85 6.43 12.43 10.60
CA CYS A 85 6.77 11.84 11.90
C CYS A 85 8.07 11.03 11.85
N GLN A 86 8.42 10.50 10.67
CA GLN A 86 9.52 9.55 10.48
C GLN A 86 10.67 10.16 9.67
N LYS A 87 10.36 10.79 8.54
CA LYS A 87 11.31 11.31 7.54
C LYS A 87 12.45 10.32 7.29
N MET A 88 13.69 10.76 7.46
CA MET A 88 14.89 9.92 7.34
C MET A 88 15.33 9.25 8.65
N ASN A 89 14.67 9.48 9.78
CA ASN A 89 15.16 9.06 11.11
C ASN A 89 14.98 7.56 11.39
N ASN A 90 14.02 6.90 10.74
CA ASN A 90 13.70 5.48 10.97
C ASN A 90 14.03 4.55 9.80
N ILE A 91 14.47 5.10 8.67
CA ILE A 91 15.07 4.29 7.62
C ILE A 91 16.43 3.86 8.14
N CYS A 92 16.71 2.56 8.10
CA CYS A 92 17.98 1.98 8.55
C CYS A 92 19.13 2.94 8.23
N PRO A 93 19.89 3.42 9.24
CA PRO A 93 21.00 4.32 8.96
C PRO A 93 21.85 3.67 7.88
N ASN A 94 22.15 4.41 6.81
CA ASN A 94 22.89 3.98 5.62
C ASN A 94 22.10 3.32 4.47
N LEU A 95 20.76 3.35 4.47
CA LEU A 95 20.03 2.83 3.30
C LEU A 95 20.16 3.74 2.07
N ILE A 96 20.04 5.05 2.29
CA ILE A 96 20.30 6.11 1.31
C ILE A 96 20.93 7.30 2.02
N THR A 97 21.79 8.03 1.32
CA THR A 97 22.37 9.29 1.77
C THR A 97 21.35 10.42 1.73
N LYS A 98 21.63 11.53 2.44
CA LYS A 98 20.79 12.75 2.36
C LYS A 98 20.67 13.28 0.93
N THR A 99 21.75 13.21 0.16
CA THR A 99 21.76 13.65 -1.24
C THR A 99 20.90 12.74 -2.11
N GLU A 100 20.98 11.42 -1.94
CA GLU A 100 20.11 10.48 -2.67
C GLU A 100 18.64 10.66 -2.30
N ALA A 101 18.34 10.88 -1.02
CA ALA A 101 16.99 11.17 -0.54
C ALA A 101 16.42 12.44 -1.18
N HIS A 102 17.22 13.51 -1.20
CA HIS A 102 16.87 14.78 -1.82
C HIS A 102 16.62 14.61 -3.34
N ASN A 103 17.58 14.06 -4.07
CA ASN A 103 17.45 13.84 -5.52
C ASN A 103 16.24 12.97 -5.88
N LEU A 104 16.01 11.89 -5.14
CA LEU A 104 14.90 10.97 -5.37
C LEU A 104 13.55 11.65 -5.14
N LEU A 105 13.43 12.38 -4.02
CA LEU A 105 12.18 13.06 -3.67
C LEU A 105 11.90 14.22 -4.62
N SER A 106 12.91 15.01 -4.98
CA SER A 106 12.77 16.09 -5.98
C SER A 106 12.32 15.54 -7.33
N SER A 107 12.97 14.47 -7.83
CA SER A 107 12.62 13.89 -9.14
C SER A 107 11.20 13.31 -9.17
N GLU A 108 10.76 12.63 -8.10
CA GLU A 108 9.38 12.14 -8.02
C GLU A 108 8.37 13.28 -7.86
N CYS A 109 8.74 14.34 -7.15
CA CYS A 109 7.92 15.54 -6.99
C CYS A 109 7.71 16.23 -8.35
N GLU A 110 8.79 16.47 -9.10
CA GLU A 110 8.74 17.01 -10.46
C GLU A 110 7.87 16.15 -11.38
N ARG A 111 8.05 14.83 -11.34
CA ARG A 111 7.28 13.88 -12.15
C ARG A 111 5.78 13.95 -11.84
N LEU A 112 5.40 14.04 -10.57
CA LEU A 112 4.00 14.05 -10.13
C LEU A 112 3.34 15.43 -10.21
N CYS A 113 4.12 16.51 -10.19
CA CYS A 113 3.61 17.87 -10.36
C CYS A 113 3.51 18.28 -11.83
N GLY A 114 4.42 17.80 -12.69
CA GLY A 114 4.42 18.06 -14.13
C GLY A 114 3.29 17.34 -14.86
N ASP A 115 3.04 16.08 -14.52
CA ASP A 115 1.83 15.36 -14.90
C ASP A 115 0.78 15.62 -13.83
N ASN A 116 -0.05 16.68 -13.92
CA ASN A 116 -1.12 16.87 -12.94
C ASN A 116 -2.23 15.82 -13.18
N PRO A 117 -2.24 14.66 -12.50
CA PRO A 117 -3.11 13.53 -12.86
C PRO A 117 -4.55 13.77 -12.38
N PHE A 118 -4.76 14.86 -11.63
CA PHE A 118 -6.00 15.25 -10.98
C PHE A 118 -6.66 16.46 -11.65
N GLN A 119 -6.22 16.88 -12.84
CA GLN A 119 -7.10 17.65 -13.72
C GLN A 119 -8.24 16.73 -14.15
N LEU A 120 -9.27 16.65 -13.30
CA LEU A 120 -10.59 16.21 -13.72
C LEU A 120 -11.00 17.14 -14.86
N HIS A 121 -10.92 16.66 -16.10
CA HIS A 121 -11.62 17.29 -17.20
C HIS A 121 -13.10 17.27 -16.81
N HIS A 122 -13.61 18.41 -16.36
CA HIS A 122 -15.04 18.64 -16.29
C HIS A 122 -15.57 18.49 -17.72
N PRO A 123 -16.46 17.52 -18.01
CA PRO A 123 -17.15 17.51 -19.29
C PRO A 123 -18.00 18.78 -19.33
N ASP A 124 -17.82 19.57 -20.39
CA ASP A 124 -18.50 20.82 -20.71
C ASP A 124 -19.84 21.02 -19.99
N GLN A 125 -19.91 21.97 -19.06
CA GLN A 125 -21.18 22.53 -18.61
C GLN A 125 -21.32 23.98 -19.08
N PRO A 126 -22.39 24.33 -19.81
CA PRO A 126 -22.69 25.71 -20.14
C PRO A 126 -23.27 26.42 -18.92
N GLY A 127 -22.66 27.55 -18.57
CA GLY A 127 -23.25 28.70 -17.85
C GLY A 127 -24.19 28.43 -16.68
N SER A 128 -23.69 28.62 -15.45
CA SER A 128 -24.51 28.93 -14.29
C SER A 128 -23.65 29.61 -13.22
N GLU A 129 -23.81 30.92 -13.06
CA GLU A 129 -23.35 31.69 -11.91
C GLU A 129 -24.02 31.16 -10.63
N GLY A 130 -23.24 30.79 -9.61
CA GLY A 130 -23.82 30.39 -8.32
C GLY A 130 -22.83 29.79 -7.32
N THR A 131 -22.47 30.62 -6.32
CA THR A 131 -21.88 30.29 -5.00
C THR A 131 -20.61 29.45 -4.95
N SER A 132 -19.50 30.16 -4.72
CA SER A 132 -18.19 29.68 -4.28
C SER A 132 -18.27 28.86 -2.99
N GLU A 133 -18.51 27.56 -3.09
CA GLU A 133 -17.92 26.62 -2.15
C GLU A 133 -16.45 26.50 -2.53
N SER A 134 -15.57 27.13 -1.74
CA SER A 134 -14.13 26.93 -1.88
C SER A 134 -13.83 25.46 -1.66
N ASP A 135 -13.52 24.73 -2.73
CA ASP A 135 -13.00 23.37 -2.62
C ASP A 135 -11.82 23.39 -1.62
N PRO A 136 -11.87 22.63 -0.51
CA PRO A 136 -10.83 22.64 0.52
C PRO A 136 -9.44 22.26 -0.02
N TRP A 137 -9.38 21.68 -1.22
CA TRP A 137 -8.17 21.32 -1.93
C TRP A 137 -7.91 22.17 -3.17
N ALA A 138 -8.78 23.12 -3.53
CA ALA A 138 -8.55 23.95 -4.70
C ALA A 138 -7.41 24.95 -4.44
N LEU A 139 -6.19 24.47 -4.70
CA LEU A 139 -5.07 25.26 -5.19
C LEU A 139 -5.48 25.80 -6.57
N THR A 140 -6.50 26.65 -6.60
CA THR A 140 -6.95 27.32 -7.82
C THR A 140 -5.88 28.32 -8.20
N GLY A 141 -5.04 27.95 -9.17
CA GLY A 141 -4.34 28.91 -10.02
C GLY A 141 -3.52 30.01 -9.33
N ALA A 142 -3.07 29.81 -8.10
CA ALA A 142 -2.03 30.66 -7.55
C ALA A 142 -0.73 30.22 -8.22
N ALA A 143 -0.32 30.98 -9.23
CA ALA A 143 1.08 31.16 -9.52
C ALA A 143 1.76 31.74 -8.26
N THR A 144 1.89 30.93 -7.21
CA THR A 144 2.97 31.11 -6.24
C THR A 144 4.23 30.92 -7.07
N ASP A 145 5.04 31.98 -7.13
CA ASP A 145 6.42 31.97 -7.62
C ASP A 145 7.00 30.57 -7.38
N PRO A 146 7.43 29.83 -8.43
CA PRO A 146 7.79 28.43 -8.29
C PRO A 146 8.84 28.34 -7.20
N PHE A 147 8.42 27.94 -5.99
CA PHE A 147 9.36 27.54 -4.96
C PHE A 147 10.15 26.44 -5.63
N ASP A 148 11.45 26.68 -5.76
CA ASP A 148 12.32 25.70 -6.38
C ASP A 148 12.10 24.38 -5.62
N ILE A 149 11.68 23.34 -6.36
CA ILE A 149 11.36 22.04 -5.77
C ILE A 149 12.55 21.56 -4.94
N GLN A 150 13.77 21.90 -5.37
CA GLN A 150 14.99 21.58 -4.65
C GLN A 150 15.05 22.25 -3.27
N ASP A 151 14.71 23.54 -3.18
CA ASP A 151 14.67 24.29 -1.93
C ASP A 151 13.53 23.82 -1.02
N GLU A 152 12.36 23.53 -1.59
CA GLU A 152 11.20 23.00 -0.87
C GLU A 152 11.51 21.64 -0.23
N VAL A 153 12.08 20.71 -1.01
CA VAL A 153 12.52 19.38 -0.55
C VAL A 153 13.58 19.52 0.54
N ASN A 154 14.57 20.39 0.36
CA ASN A 154 15.61 20.62 1.36
C ASN A 154 15.03 21.19 2.67
N SER A 155 14.12 22.17 2.57
CA SER A 155 13.41 22.74 3.72
C SER A 155 12.62 21.68 4.49
N TYR A 156 11.87 20.83 3.78
CA TYR A 156 11.09 19.76 4.41
C TYR A 156 11.97 18.69 5.09
N LEU A 157 13.03 18.22 4.42
CA LEU A 157 13.93 17.19 4.95
C LEU A 157 14.74 17.67 6.16
N THR A 158 14.98 18.98 6.28
CA THR A 158 15.69 19.58 7.41
C THR A 158 14.77 20.02 8.55
N ALA A 159 13.48 20.21 8.28
CA ALA A 159 12.49 20.56 9.29
C ALA A 159 12.39 19.47 10.40
N PRO A 160 12.03 19.85 11.64
CA PRO A 160 11.86 18.88 12.72
C PRO A 160 10.78 17.84 12.41
N ILE A 161 10.89 16.68 13.05
CA ILE A 161 9.84 15.66 12.98
C ILE A 161 8.59 16.09 13.75
N VAL A 162 7.44 15.64 13.27
CA VAL A 162 6.12 15.93 13.86
C VAL A 162 5.74 14.83 14.86
N TYR A 163 4.74 15.10 15.70
CA TYR A 163 4.26 14.15 16.70
C TYR A 163 3.71 12.86 16.05
N LYS A 164 4.08 11.69 16.60
CA LYS A 164 3.79 10.36 16.02
C LYS A 164 2.32 10.03 15.77
N ASN A 165 1.38 10.68 16.45
CA ASN A 165 -0.06 10.45 16.28
C ASN A 165 -0.72 11.43 15.31
N THR A 166 0.04 12.04 14.41
CA THR A 166 -0.49 13.01 13.45
C THR A 166 -1.06 12.28 12.24
N HIS A 167 -2.26 12.66 11.81
CA HIS A 167 -2.80 12.22 10.53
C HIS A 167 -1.97 12.81 9.39
N ILE A 168 -1.19 11.94 8.72
CA ILE A 168 -0.16 12.36 7.76
C ILE A 168 -0.76 13.17 6.59
N LEU A 169 -1.88 12.71 6.03
CA LEU A 169 -2.53 13.41 4.91
C LEU A 169 -3.11 14.77 5.32
N ASP A 170 -3.66 14.88 6.53
CA ASP A 170 -4.13 16.16 7.07
C ASP A 170 -2.98 17.13 7.30
N TRP A 171 -1.83 16.63 7.76
CA TRP A 171 -0.64 17.45 7.92
C TRP A 171 -0.19 18.04 6.58
N TRP A 172 -0.13 17.24 5.52
CA TRP A 172 0.20 17.72 4.18
C TRP A 172 -0.81 18.73 3.66
N ARG A 173 -2.11 18.52 3.91
CA ARG A 173 -3.17 19.48 3.56
C ARG A 173 -2.95 20.84 4.24
N LEU A 174 -2.68 20.83 5.55
CA LEU A 174 -2.50 22.05 6.35
C LEU A 174 -1.21 22.81 6.00
N ASN A 175 -0.18 22.11 5.52
CA ASN A 175 1.11 22.70 5.17
C ASN A 175 1.30 22.89 3.66
N ALA A 176 0.25 22.71 2.85
CA ALA A 176 0.31 22.84 1.40
C ALA A 176 0.70 24.26 0.93
N THR A 177 0.46 25.28 1.73
CA THR A 177 0.91 26.66 1.43
C THR A 177 2.42 26.83 1.62
N GLN A 178 3.02 26.07 2.53
CA GLN A 178 4.47 26.08 2.79
C GLN A 178 5.22 25.11 1.86
N PHE A 179 4.58 23.99 1.52
CA PHE A 179 5.15 22.92 0.70
C PHE A 179 4.18 22.54 -0.44
N PRO A 180 3.98 23.41 -1.44
CA PRO A 180 2.96 23.22 -2.46
C PRO A 180 3.23 22.00 -3.35
N ASN A 181 4.47 21.80 -3.82
CA ASN A 181 4.78 20.69 -4.73
C ASN A 181 4.80 19.36 -3.96
N LEU A 182 5.41 19.35 -2.78
CA LEU A 182 5.46 18.15 -1.93
C LEU A 182 4.06 17.75 -1.43
N ALA A 183 3.15 18.68 -1.17
CA ALA A 183 1.78 18.33 -0.79
C ALA A 183 1.04 17.58 -1.92
N ILE A 184 1.26 17.99 -3.18
CA ILE A 184 0.72 17.30 -4.37
C ILE A 184 1.33 15.90 -4.47
N ALA A 185 2.66 15.80 -4.40
CA ALA A 185 3.36 14.52 -4.49
C ALA A 185 2.99 13.56 -3.34
N SER A 186 2.85 14.09 -2.12
CA SER A 186 2.47 13.33 -0.93
C SER A 186 1.09 12.74 -1.03
N ARG A 187 0.12 13.50 -1.54
CA ARG A 187 -1.22 12.96 -1.79
C ARG A 187 -1.17 11.79 -2.76
N ALA A 188 -0.41 11.90 -3.86
CA ALA A 188 -0.32 10.85 -4.85
C ALA A 188 0.40 9.59 -4.32
N ILE A 189 1.51 9.76 -3.61
CA ILE A 189 2.34 8.65 -3.13
C ILE A 189 1.71 7.95 -1.93
N LEU A 190 1.21 8.71 -0.95
CA LEU A 190 0.64 8.16 0.28
C LEU A 190 -0.77 7.58 0.10
N ALA A 191 -1.47 7.94 -0.98
CA ALA A 191 -2.74 7.31 -1.34
C ALA A 191 -2.58 5.87 -1.90
N VAL A 192 -1.36 5.46 -2.27
CA VAL A 192 -1.12 4.11 -2.77
C VAL A 192 -1.27 3.12 -1.62
N PRO A 193 -2.22 2.15 -1.70
CA PRO A 193 -2.35 1.14 -0.67
C PRO A 193 -1.10 0.27 -0.62
N ALA A 194 -0.65 -0.06 0.58
CA ALA A 194 0.53 -0.91 0.78
C ALA A 194 0.33 -2.35 0.28
N THR A 195 -0.93 -2.79 0.13
CA THR A 195 -1.29 -4.16 -0.24
C THR A 195 -2.35 -4.17 -1.35
N SER A 196 -2.47 -5.30 -2.04
CA SER A 196 -3.57 -5.58 -2.99
C SER A 196 -4.90 -5.89 -2.29
N VAL A 197 -4.96 -5.91 -0.96
CA VAL A 197 -6.19 -6.28 -0.23
C VAL A 197 -7.40 -5.43 -0.65
N PRO A 198 -7.31 -4.10 -0.85
CA PRO A 198 -8.46 -3.32 -1.33
C PRO A 198 -8.96 -3.76 -2.71
N SER A 199 -8.04 -4.07 -3.65
CA SER A 199 -8.44 -4.53 -4.98
C SER A 199 -9.00 -5.95 -4.92
N GLU A 200 -8.41 -6.85 -4.13
CA GLU A 200 -8.94 -8.20 -3.89
C GLU A 200 -10.34 -8.18 -3.25
N CYS A 201 -10.57 -7.32 -2.25
CA CYS A 201 -11.89 -7.11 -1.67
C CYS A 201 -12.89 -6.60 -2.70
N THR A 202 -12.48 -5.66 -3.56
CA THR A 202 -13.31 -5.12 -4.66
C THR A 202 -13.66 -6.22 -5.66
N PHE A 203 -12.69 -7.04 -6.06
CA PHE A 203 -12.90 -8.15 -6.98
C PHE A 203 -13.76 -9.26 -6.36
N SER A 204 -13.59 -9.55 -5.07
CA SER A 204 -14.41 -10.52 -4.34
C SER A 204 -15.86 -10.05 -4.24
N ALA A 205 -16.09 -8.78 -3.93
CA ALA A 205 -17.42 -8.17 -3.95
C ALA A 205 -18.04 -8.23 -5.36
N GLY A 206 -17.25 -7.91 -6.39
CA GLY A 206 -17.65 -8.06 -7.80
C GLY A 206 -18.03 -9.49 -8.16
N SER A 207 -17.20 -10.48 -7.77
CA SER A 207 -17.49 -11.90 -7.99
C SER A 207 -18.80 -12.29 -7.33
N ARG A 208 -19.05 -11.86 -6.09
CA ARG A 208 -20.31 -12.15 -5.40
C ARG A 208 -21.53 -11.57 -6.11
N ILE A 209 -21.41 -10.41 -6.75
CA ILE A 209 -22.48 -9.82 -7.57
C ILE A 209 -22.70 -10.64 -8.84
N CYS A 210 -21.62 -11.09 -9.49
CA CYS A 210 -21.65 -11.95 -10.68
C CYS A 210 -22.22 -13.35 -10.38
N ASP A 211 -21.81 -13.98 -9.27
CA ASP A 211 -22.12 -15.36 -8.92
C ASP A 211 -23.57 -15.51 -8.44
N ASN A 212 -24.11 -14.51 -7.72
CA ASN A 212 -25.49 -14.54 -7.22
C ASN A 212 -26.52 -14.19 -8.30
N LEU A 213 -26.14 -13.46 -9.36
CA LEU A 213 -27.02 -13.11 -10.46
C LEU A 213 -26.67 -13.97 -11.68
N ARG A 214 -27.28 -15.16 -11.76
CA ARG A 214 -27.31 -15.95 -13.01
C ARG A 214 -28.11 -15.19 -14.08
N GLY A 215 -27.50 -14.17 -14.71
CA GLY A 215 -28.11 -13.41 -15.79
C GLY A 215 -27.47 -12.05 -16.07
N SER A 216 -26.53 -12.01 -17.00
CA SER A 216 -26.32 -10.92 -17.97
C SER A 216 -26.19 -9.47 -17.43
N LEU A 217 -25.50 -9.23 -16.31
CA LEU A 217 -25.02 -7.87 -16.02
C LEU A 217 -23.80 -7.55 -16.88
N LYS A 218 -23.80 -6.36 -17.49
CA LYS A 218 -22.62 -5.85 -18.20
C LYS A 218 -21.54 -5.47 -17.19
N ALA A 219 -20.27 -5.61 -17.58
CA ALA A 219 -19.14 -5.25 -16.73
C ALA A 219 -19.23 -3.82 -16.15
N GLY A 220 -19.71 -2.86 -16.94
CA GLY A 220 -19.93 -1.48 -16.47
C GLY A 220 -20.97 -1.37 -15.35
N THR A 221 -22.02 -2.18 -15.37
CA THR A 221 -23.05 -2.19 -14.31
C THR A 221 -22.51 -2.80 -13.02
N ILE A 222 -21.70 -3.87 -13.12
CA ILE A 222 -21.05 -4.48 -11.96
C ILE A 222 -20.10 -3.49 -11.30
N ALA A 223 -19.27 -2.80 -12.10
CA ALA A 223 -18.36 -1.77 -11.59
C ALA A 223 -19.12 -0.65 -10.86
N ALA A 224 -20.18 -0.13 -11.47
CA ALA A 224 -21.02 0.91 -10.84
C ALA A 224 -21.63 0.43 -9.51
N GLN A 225 -22.09 -0.82 -9.44
CA GLN A 225 -22.69 -1.38 -8.22
C GLN A 225 -21.64 -1.56 -7.10
N VAL A 226 -20.44 -2.02 -7.43
CA VAL A 226 -19.34 -2.13 -6.47
C VAL A 226 -18.92 -0.75 -5.96
N CYS A 227 -18.78 0.24 -6.85
CA CYS A 227 -18.47 1.62 -6.47
C CYS A 227 -19.55 2.22 -5.57
N LEU A 228 -20.82 2.11 -5.96
CA LEU A 228 -21.94 2.62 -5.18
C LEU A 228 -22.00 1.98 -3.78
N GLY A 229 -21.82 0.67 -3.68
CA GLY A 229 -21.76 -0.03 -2.40
C GLY A 229 -20.61 0.46 -1.53
N SER A 230 -19.41 0.67 -2.11
CA SER A 230 -18.27 1.23 -1.38
C SER A 230 -18.53 2.65 -0.90
N TRP A 231 -19.15 3.51 -1.72
CA TRP A 231 -19.44 4.89 -1.36
C TRP A 231 -20.52 5.01 -0.30
N LEU A 232 -21.60 4.23 -0.40
CA LEU A 232 -22.64 4.19 0.63
C LEU A 232 -22.07 3.80 1.99
N ASN A 233 -21.25 2.74 2.04
CA ASN A 233 -20.56 2.35 3.28
C ASN A 233 -19.66 3.46 3.81
N PHE A 234 -18.96 4.18 2.93
CA PHE A 234 -18.14 5.33 3.32
C PHE A 234 -18.98 6.45 3.94
N PHE A 235 -20.08 6.86 3.32
CA PHE A 235 -20.97 7.91 3.83
C PHE A 235 -21.63 7.50 5.15
N ASP A 236 -22.18 6.28 5.22
CA ASP A 236 -22.80 5.74 6.44
C ASP A 236 -21.80 5.72 7.62
N SER A 237 -20.55 5.35 7.36
CA SER A 237 -19.49 5.33 8.38
C SER A 237 -18.96 6.72 8.75
N SER A 238 -19.13 7.71 7.88
CA SER A 238 -18.68 9.08 8.08
C SER A 238 -19.74 9.97 8.75
N GLY A 239 -20.96 9.47 8.95
CA GLY A 239 -22.05 10.19 9.63
C GLY A 239 -22.57 11.40 8.84
N ILE A 240 -22.42 11.38 7.52
CA ILE A 240 -22.95 12.41 6.59
C ILE A 240 -24.20 11.84 5.90
#